data_AF-A0A942IHY1-F1
#
_entry.id   AF-A0A942IHY1-F1
#
_cell.length_a   1.000
_cell.length_b   1.000
_cell.length_c   1.000
_cell.angle_alpha   90.00
_cell.angle_beta   90.00
_cell.angle_gamma   90.00
#
_symmetry.space_group_name_H-M   'P 1'
#
loop_
_entity.id
_entity.type
_entity.pdbx_description
1 polymer ?
#
loop_
_entity_poly.entity_id
_entity_poly.type
_entity_poly.pdbx_seq_one_letter_code
_entity_poly.pdbx_strand_id
1 'polypeptide(L)'
;MTTRTTTFGRLLDWAGVKSVKKDAWSVIKVEKMLDELGISEYEFMYQAKAVKLRHPEDLTKIMLHTVPSEVSHDYNLILGKINEDMKLKVGSWQFEAKA
;
A
#
# COMPACT_ATOMS: atom_id res chain seq x y z
N MET A 1 -22.37 34.94 17.22
CA MET A 1 -21.04 34.39 17.56
C MET A 1 -21.18 33.47 18.77
N THR A 2 -20.85 32.18 18.62
CA THR A 2 -20.03 31.31 19.49
C THR A 2 -20.31 29.86 19.09
N THR A 3 -19.26 29.14 18.71
CA THR A 3 -19.20 27.74 18.28
C THR A 3 -19.24 26.78 19.46
N ARG A 4 -19.82 25.58 19.28
CA ARG A 4 -19.21 24.30 19.73
C ARG A 4 -19.96 23.07 19.21
N THR A 5 -19.28 22.42 18.28
CA THR A 5 -19.27 21.00 17.89
C THR A 5 -19.50 20.04 19.06
N THR A 6 -20.33 19.00 18.90
CA THR A 6 -19.95 17.60 19.21
C THR A 6 -20.97 16.54 18.77
N THR A 7 -20.46 15.57 18.02
CA THR A 7 -20.76 14.12 18.10
C THR A 7 -22.16 13.62 17.74
N PHE A 8 -22.33 13.17 16.49
CA PHE A 8 -23.08 11.93 16.18
C PHE A 8 -22.51 11.30 14.90
N GLY A 9 -21.34 10.67 15.05
CA GLY A 9 -20.69 9.85 14.02
C GLY A 9 -20.42 8.42 14.50
N ARG A 10 -21.24 7.90 15.42
CA ARG A 10 -21.24 6.49 15.84
C ARG A 10 -22.59 5.88 15.52
N LEU A 11 -22.76 5.49 14.28
CA LEU A 11 -23.78 4.54 13.86
C LEU A 11 -23.24 3.82 12.64
N LEU A 12 -23.37 2.49 12.65
CA LEU A 12 -22.89 1.50 11.68
C LEU A 12 -21.57 0.80 12.06
N ASP A 13 -21.60 0.01 13.13
CA ASP A 13 -20.69 -1.15 13.29
C ASP A 13 -21.44 -2.36 13.88
N TRP A 14 -22.74 -2.49 13.56
CA TRP A 14 -23.57 -3.61 14.00
C TRP A 14 -24.24 -4.34 12.83
N ALA A 15 -23.40 -4.90 11.99
CA ALA A 15 -23.71 -6.08 11.21
C ALA A 15 -22.39 -6.82 11.04
N GLY A 16 -22.39 -8.15 11.15
CA GLY A 16 -21.21 -9.01 10.99
C GLY A 16 -20.64 -8.96 9.57
N VAL A 17 -20.18 -7.79 9.13
CA VAL A 17 -19.35 -7.59 7.96
C VAL A 17 -18.00 -8.15 8.37
N LYS A 18 -17.77 -9.43 8.06
CA LYS A 18 -16.41 -9.90 7.83
C LYS A 18 -15.81 -8.89 6.87
N SER A 19 -14.96 -8.00 7.38
CA SER A 19 -14.14 -7.16 6.52
C SER A 19 -13.40 -8.14 5.63
N VAL A 20 -13.82 -8.19 4.37
CA VAL A 20 -13.17 -8.99 3.34
C VAL A 20 -11.71 -8.59 3.46
N LYS A 21 -10.83 -9.52 3.88
CA LYS A 21 -9.43 -9.21 4.12
C LYS A 21 -8.89 -8.66 2.79
N LYS A 22 -8.75 -7.33 2.70
CA LYS A 22 -8.12 -6.62 1.59
C LYS A 22 -6.85 -7.39 1.24
N ASP A 23 -6.75 -7.84 -0.01
CA ASP A 23 -5.70 -8.71 -0.55
C ASP A 23 -4.38 -8.64 0.23
N ALA A 24 -4.25 -9.53 1.21
CA ALA A 24 -3.07 -9.63 2.03
C ALA A 24 -2.08 -10.50 1.28
N TRP A 25 -1.23 -9.88 0.45
CA TRP A 25 -0.15 -10.61 -0.20
C TRP A 25 0.73 -11.29 0.85
N SER A 26 1.14 -12.53 0.59
CA SER A 26 2.14 -13.20 1.41
C SER A 26 3.52 -12.62 1.15
N VAL A 27 4.46 -12.80 2.08
CA VAL A 27 5.88 -12.45 1.89
C VAL A 27 6.41 -13.06 0.60
N ILE A 28 6.15 -14.36 0.40
CA ILE A 28 6.57 -15.12 -0.79
C ILE A 28 6.05 -14.47 -2.09
N LYS A 29 4.80 -13.98 -2.08
CA LYS A 29 4.24 -13.28 -3.24
C LYS A 29 4.98 -11.98 -3.53
N VAL A 30 5.36 -11.23 -2.50
CA VAL A 30 6.14 -9.99 -2.64
C VAL A 30 7.55 -10.29 -3.14
N GLU A 31 8.25 -11.26 -2.54
CA GLU A 31 9.59 -11.67 -2.97
C GLU A 31 9.61 -12.11 -4.43
N LYS A 32 8.65 -12.93 -4.84
CA LYS A 32 8.50 -13.38 -6.23
C LYS A 32 8.27 -12.22 -7.20
N MET A 33 7.44 -11.25 -6.83
CA MET A 33 7.23 -10.05 -7.64
C MET A 33 8.51 -9.22 -7.76
N LEU A 34 9.27 -9.03 -6.67
CA LEU A 34 10.52 -8.27 -6.70
C LEU A 34 11.55 -8.95 -7.61
N ASP A 35 11.66 -10.28 -7.54
CA ASP A 35 12.52 -11.08 -8.41
C ASP A 35 12.10 -10.97 -9.89
N GLU A 36 10.80 -11.10 -10.20
CA GLU A 36 10.24 -10.93 -11.55
C GLU A 36 10.52 -9.53 -12.14
N LEU A 37 10.59 -8.50 -11.29
CA LEU A 37 10.91 -7.13 -11.69
C LEU A 37 12.42 -6.83 -11.72
N GLY A 38 13.27 -7.80 -11.38
CA GLY A 38 14.72 -7.64 -11.30
C GLY A 38 15.19 -6.69 -10.20
N ILE A 39 14.38 -6.53 -9.14
CA ILE A 39 14.69 -5.66 -8.00
C ILE A 39 15.44 -6.49 -6.97
N SER A 40 16.75 -6.26 -6.83
CA SER A 40 17.63 -7.01 -5.93
C SER A 40 18.10 -6.21 -4.71
N GLU A 41 17.97 -4.87 -4.75
CA GLU A 41 18.43 -3.98 -3.68
C GLU A 41 17.25 -3.46 -2.85
N TYR A 42 16.83 -4.26 -1.87
CA TYR A 42 15.72 -3.93 -0.97
C TYR A 42 15.92 -4.46 0.46
N GLU A 43 15.19 -3.89 1.41
CA GLU A 43 15.13 -4.33 2.82
C GLU A 43 13.68 -4.64 3.21
N PHE A 44 13.43 -5.86 3.71
CA PHE A 44 12.13 -6.25 4.26
C PHE A 44 11.98 -5.84 5.73
N MET A 45 10.90 -5.12 6.02
CA MET A 45 10.42 -4.83 7.37
C MET A 45 9.16 -5.65 7.66
N TYR A 46 9.34 -6.93 8.01
CA TYR A 46 8.25 -7.90 8.14
C TYR A 46 7.14 -7.48 9.11
N GLN A 47 7.50 -6.94 10.29
CA GLN A 47 6.52 -6.49 11.29
C GLN A 47 5.66 -5.33 10.80
N ALA A 48 6.26 -4.42 10.01
CA ALA A 48 5.59 -3.26 9.45
C ALA A 48 4.89 -3.56 8.10
N LYS A 49 5.11 -4.76 7.54
CA LYS A 49 4.75 -5.10 6.15
C LYS A 49 5.22 -4.04 5.16
N ALA A 50 6.46 -3.63 5.31
CA ALA A 50 7.08 -2.64 4.45
C ALA A 50 8.30 -3.21 3.73
N VAL A 51 8.55 -2.70 2.54
CA VAL A 51 9.76 -2.96 1.74
C VAL A 51 10.40 -1.62 1.43
N LYS A 52 11.63 -1.43 1.88
CA LYS A 52 12.42 -0.27 1.49
C LYS A 52 13.23 -0.61 0.25
N LEU A 53 13.02 0.16 -0.79
CA LEU A 53 13.73 0.07 -2.05
C LEU A 53 14.90 1.04 -2.02
N ARG A 54 16.04 0.64 -2.57
CA ARG A 54 17.19 1.55 -2.70
C ARG A 54 16.96 2.60 -3.78
N HIS A 55 16.24 2.24 -4.84
CA HIS A 55 16.09 3.04 -6.04
C HIS A 55 14.63 3.48 -6.24
N PRO A 56 14.35 4.79 -6.44
CA PRO A 56 12.99 5.29 -6.64
C PRO A 56 12.32 4.76 -7.91
N GLU A 57 13.08 4.46 -8.96
CA GLU A 57 12.58 3.85 -10.19
C GLU A 57 11.92 2.49 -9.98
N ASP A 58 12.35 1.73 -8.96
CA ASP A 58 11.78 0.41 -8.64
C ASP A 58 10.35 0.54 -8.10
N LEU A 59 10.03 1.65 -7.43
CA LEU A 59 8.66 1.94 -7.00
C LEU A 59 7.72 2.08 -8.20
N THR A 60 8.22 2.65 -9.30
CA THR A 60 7.46 2.81 -10.55
C THR A 60 7.25 1.46 -11.23
N LYS A 61 8.27 0.57 -11.24
CA LYS A 61 8.13 -0.79 -11.76
C LYS A 61 7.04 -1.57 -11.01
N ILE A 62 7.06 -1.49 -9.68
CA ILE A 62 6.04 -2.13 -8.84
C ILE A 62 4.66 -1.53 -9.11
N MET A 63 4.56 -0.20 -9.23
CA MET A 63 3.29 0.44 -9.57
C MET A 63 2.76 -0.06 -10.91
N LEU A 64 3.56 -0.08 -11.98
CA LEU A 64 3.15 -0.54 -13.30
C LEU A 64 2.78 -2.03 -13.33
N HIS A 65 3.47 -2.86 -12.55
CA HIS A 65 3.15 -4.28 -12.42
C HIS A 65 1.84 -4.52 -11.66
N THR A 66 1.53 -3.67 -10.68
CA THR A 66 0.36 -3.84 -9.79
C THR A 66 -0.90 -3.15 -10.27
N VAL A 67 -0.78 -2.17 -11.17
CA VAL A 67 -1.91 -1.59 -11.90
C VAL A 67 -2.37 -2.61 -12.96
N PRO A 68 -3.56 -3.20 -12.87
CA PRO A 68 -4.09 -3.95 -14.00
C PRO A 68 -4.36 -2.99 -15.16
N SER A 69 -4.07 -3.42 -16.39
CA SER A 69 -4.31 -2.65 -17.63
C SER A 69 -5.77 -2.21 -17.82
N GLU A 70 -6.67 -2.79 -17.04
CA GLU A 70 -8.08 -2.44 -16.93
C GLU A 70 -8.35 -2.21 -15.44
N VAL A 71 -8.65 -0.96 -15.06
CA VAL A 71 -8.81 -0.56 -13.65
C VAL A 71 -10.05 -1.22 -13.06
N SER A 72 -9.89 -2.44 -12.54
CA SER A 72 -10.85 -3.07 -11.64
C SER A 72 -10.95 -2.22 -10.37
N HIS A 73 -12.17 -1.90 -9.97
CA HIS A 73 -12.51 -0.97 -8.88
C HIS A 73 -12.03 -1.45 -7.49
N ASP A 74 -11.36 -2.60 -7.41
CA ASP A 74 -10.97 -3.27 -6.15
C ASP A 74 -9.52 -2.99 -5.72
N TYR A 75 -8.66 -2.44 -6.59
CA TYR A 75 -7.25 -2.18 -6.24
C TYR A 75 -7.08 -0.82 -5.55
N ASN A 76 -6.77 -0.87 -4.25
CA ASN A 76 -6.48 0.31 -3.43
C ASN A 76 -5.02 0.77 -3.64
N LEU A 77 -4.73 1.40 -4.78
CA LEU A 77 -3.43 2.02 -5.04
C LEU A 77 -3.42 3.45 -4.50
N ILE A 78 -2.52 3.73 -3.55
CA ILE A 78 -2.30 5.07 -3.02
C ILE A 78 -0.83 5.40 -3.22
N LEU A 79 -0.56 6.36 -4.12
CA LEU A 79 0.75 6.96 -4.30
C LEU A 79 0.80 8.25 -3.47
N GLY A 80 1.72 8.31 -2.51
CA GLY A 80 1.92 9.48 -1.65
C GLY A 80 3.36 9.96 -1.76
N LYS A 81 3.54 11.28 -1.84
CA LYS A 81 4.83 11.94 -1.65
C LYS A 81 4.77 12.68 -0.32
N ILE A 82 5.56 12.24 0.66
CA ILE A 82 5.74 12.97 1.92
C ILE A 82 7.24 13.22 2.02
N ASN A 83 7.65 14.48 1.85
CA ASN A 83 9.05 14.92 1.75
C ASN A 83 9.80 14.37 0.51
N GLU A 84 11.07 13.98 0.70
CA GLU A 84 11.92 13.28 -0.27
C GLU A 84 11.56 11.80 -0.40
N ASP A 85 10.59 11.24 0.34
CA ASP A 85 10.28 9.81 0.24
C ASP A 85 9.03 9.55 -0.62
N MET A 86 9.16 8.65 -1.59
CA MET A 86 8.06 8.13 -2.40
C MET A 86 7.49 6.86 -1.75
N LYS A 87 6.16 6.78 -1.62
CA LYS A 87 5.48 5.65 -1.01
C LYS A 87 4.38 5.10 -1.90
N LEU A 88 4.36 3.78 -2.05
CA LEU A 88 3.32 3.03 -2.77
C LEU A 88 2.71 1.99 -1.84
N LYS A 89 1.39 2.02 -1.67
CA LYS A 89 0.67 1.01 -0.91
C LYS A 89 -0.06 0.05 -1.84
N VAL A 90 0.16 -1.25 -1.67
CA VAL A 90 -0.52 -2.33 -2.41
C VAL A 90 -1.09 -3.33 -1.40
N GLY A 91 -2.42 -3.39 -1.31
CA GLY A 91 -3.09 -4.23 -0.31
C GLY A 91 -2.66 -3.89 1.12
N SER A 92 -2.07 -4.87 1.83
CA SER A 92 -1.51 -4.67 3.18
C SER A 92 -0.03 -4.33 3.22
N TRP A 93 0.63 -4.15 2.07
CA TRP A 93 2.06 -3.89 1.96
C TRP A 93 2.34 -2.44 1.57
N GLN A 94 3.48 -1.93 2.04
CA GLN A 94 3.98 -0.60 1.76
C GLN A 94 5.38 -0.69 1.14
N PHE A 95 5.58 -0.02 0.02
CA PHE A 95 6.86 0.11 -0.65
C PHE A 95 7.32 1.56 -0.51
N GLU A 96 8.58 1.75 -0.12
CA GLU A 96 9.16 3.07 0.14
C GLU A 96 10.48 3.23 -0.60
N ALA A 97 10.73 4.39 -1.19
CA ALA A 97 12.00 4.74 -1.78
C ALA A 97 12.34 6.21 -1.48
N LYS A 98 13.63 6.54 -1.36
CA LYS A 98 14.07 7.94 -1.33
C LYS A 98 14.11 8.48 -2.77
N ALA A 99 13.55 9.68 -2.95
CA ALA A 99 13.51 10.43 -4.21
C ALA A 99 14.84 11.12 -4.52
#